data_AF-A0A5J4JCT7-F1
#
_entry.id   AF-A0A5J4JCT7-F1
#
_cell.length_a   1.000
_cell.length_b   1.000
_cell.length_c   1.000
_cell.angle_alpha   90.00
_cell.angle_beta   90.00
_cell.angle_gamma   90.00
#
_symmetry.space_group_name_H-M   'P 1'
#
loop_
_entity.id
_entity.type
_entity.pdbx_description
1 polymer ?
#
loop_
_entity_poly.entity_id
_entity_poly.type
_entity_poly.pdbx_seq_one_letter_code
_entity_poly.pdbx_strand_id
1 'polypeptide(L)'
;MYVDPHRESADIYIANHAETGDIVVTQDIGLESLVLPKGASALTPRGTIYTESSIGPALDLRYLAAKERSRGRYGKGTKRFTAEDREHFARALAEMLSKMEQKGCFRGRNNSERENQ
;
A
#
# COMPACT_ATOMS: atom_id res chain seq x y z
N MET A 1 10.88 7.21 -14.09
CA MET A 1 11.44 6.15 -13.24
C MET A 1 10.98 4.82 -13.82
N TYR A 2 11.93 3.97 -14.23
CA TYR A 2 11.66 2.65 -14.78
C TYR A 2 12.34 1.62 -13.87
N VAL A 3 11.62 0.55 -13.53
CA VAL A 3 12.15 -0.58 -12.75
C VAL A 3 12.31 -1.79 -13.66
N ASP A 4 13.18 -2.72 -13.28
CA ASP A 4 13.39 -3.97 -14.01
C ASP A 4 12.07 -4.76 -14.16
N PRO A 5 11.80 -5.42 -15.30
CA PRO A 5 10.55 -6.14 -15.54
C PRO A 5 10.38 -7.43 -14.71
N HIS A 6 11.33 -7.79 -13.84
CA HIS A 6 11.19 -8.93 -12.94
C HIS A 6 9.98 -8.81 -12.02
N ARG A 7 9.41 -9.97 -11.68
CA ARG A 7 8.26 -10.07 -10.78
C ARG A 7 8.69 -9.48 -9.42
N GLU A 8 7.90 -8.57 -8.86
CA GLU A 8 8.16 -7.89 -7.57
C GLU A 8 9.17 -6.72 -7.60
N SER A 9 9.82 -6.41 -8.73
CA SER A 9 10.78 -5.28 -8.82
C SER A 9 10.16 -3.94 -8.41
N ALA A 10 8.91 -3.70 -8.79
CA ALA A 10 8.18 -2.48 -8.42
C ALA A 10 7.92 -2.43 -6.90
N ASP A 11 7.49 -3.54 -6.31
CA ASP A 11 7.18 -3.63 -4.89
C ASP A 11 8.44 -3.44 -4.04
N ILE A 12 9.54 -4.08 -4.42
CA ILE A 12 10.84 -3.92 -3.77
C ILE A 12 11.31 -2.47 -3.87
N TYR A 13 11.20 -1.85 -5.06
CA TYR A 13 11.57 -0.46 -5.23
C TYR A 13 10.75 0.45 -4.31
N ILE A 14 9.43 0.30 -4.32
CA ILE A 14 8.52 1.11 -3.47
C ILE A 14 8.85 0.89 -2.00
N ALA A 15 9.00 -0.36 -1.56
CA ALA A 15 9.35 -0.70 -0.19
C ALA A 15 10.68 -0.06 0.23
N ASN A 16 11.69 -0.02 -0.65
CA ASN A 16 12.98 0.60 -0.35
C ASN A 16 12.90 2.13 -0.27
N HIS A 17 12.08 2.77 -1.11
CA HIS A 17 12.00 4.24 -1.22
C HIS A 17 10.90 4.87 -0.36
N ALA A 18 9.97 4.08 0.19
CA ALA A 18 8.96 4.56 1.11
C ALA A 18 9.61 4.98 2.43
N GLU A 19 9.32 6.21 2.87
CA GLU A 19 9.82 6.80 4.10
C GLU A 19 8.65 7.16 5.05
N THR A 20 8.96 7.46 6.30
CA THR A 20 7.97 7.88 7.30
C THR A 20 7.16 9.07 6.79
N GLY A 21 5.83 8.95 6.82
CA GLY A 21 4.92 10.00 6.34
C GLY A 21 4.55 9.91 4.85
N ASP A 22 5.16 9.02 4.07
CA ASP A 22 4.68 8.73 2.71
C ASP A 22 3.34 7.98 2.75
N ILE A 23 2.54 8.16 1.69
CA ILE A 23 1.31 7.40 1.44
C ILE A 23 1.55 6.52 0.21
N VAL A 24 1.48 5.21 0.40
CA VAL A 24 1.60 4.21 -0.66
C VAL A 24 0.21 3.72 -1.02
N VAL A 25 -0.19 3.90 -2.28
CA VAL A 25 -1.48 3.40 -2.78
C VAL A 25 -1.28 2.02 -3.43
N THR A 26 -1.84 0.96 -2.85
CA THR A 26 -1.65 -0.43 -3.32
C THR A 26 -2.82 -1.35 -2.97
N GLN A 27 -2.98 -2.47 -3.68
CA GLN A 27 -3.89 -3.57 -3.31
C GLN A 27 -3.14 -4.83 -2.86
N ASP A 28 -1.80 -4.79 -2.82
CA ASP A 28 -0.99 -5.92 -2.41
C ASP A 28 -0.67 -5.86 -0.91
N ILE A 29 -1.32 -6.73 -0.13
CA ILE A 29 -1.13 -6.86 1.34
C ILE A 29 0.36 -7.10 1.72
N GLY A 30 1.13 -7.70 0.82
CA GLY A 30 2.56 -7.96 0.97
C GLY A 30 3.33 -6.65 0.92
N LEU A 31 3.10 -5.81 -0.10
CA LEU A 31 3.69 -4.47 -0.14
C LEU A 31 3.25 -3.63 1.06
N GLU A 32 1.98 -3.67 1.44
CA GLU A 32 1.48 -2.97 2.64
C GLU A 32 2.25 -3.39 3.91
N SER A 33 2.50 -4.70 4.07
CA SER A 33 3.26 -5.23 5.21
C SER A 33 4.72 -4.80 5.24
N LEU A 34 5.29 -4.43 4.09
CA LEU A 34 6.66 -3.95 3.99
C LEU A 34 6.77 -2.45 4.30
N VAL A 35 5.78 -1.65 3.92
CA VAL A 35 5.83 -0.18 4.06
C VAL A 35 5.33 0.30 5.42
N LEU A 36 4.37 -0.41 6.04
CA LEU A 36 3.80 -0.03 7.35
C LEU A 36 4.87 0.06 8.45
N PRO A 37 5.77 -0.94 8.64
CA PRO A 37 6.80 -0.87 9.68
C PRO A 37 7.82 0.26 9.48
N LYS A 38 7.92 0.82 8.26
CA LYS A 38 8.79 1.98 7.96
C LYS A 38 8.16 3.31 8.37
N GLY A 39 6.94 3.30 8.91
CA GLY A 39 6.18 4.51 9.25
C GLY A 39 5.50 5.17 8.04
N ALA A 40 5.52 4.52 6.86
CA ALA A 40 4.69 4.91 5.74
C ALA A 40 3.26 4.39 5.94
N SER A 41 2.28 5.06 5.35
CA SER A 41 0.89 4.61 5.37
C SER A 41 0.53 3.88 4.08
N ALA A 42 -0.29 2.83 4.18
CA ALA A 42 -0.82 2.11 3.04
C ALA A 42 -2.32 2.39 2.85
N LEU A 43 -2.72 2.73 1.62
CA LEU A 43 -4.11 3.01 1.25
C LEU A 43 -4.49 2.18 0.02
N THR A 44 -5.57 1.41 0.12
CA THR A 44 -6.09 0.72 -1.06
C THR A 44 -6.89 1.67 -1.95
N PRO A 45 -6.99 1.41 -3.28
CA PRO A 45 -7.87 2.16 -4.17
C PRO A 45 -9.35 2.17 -3.78
N ARG A 46 -9.77 1.31 -2.85
CA ARG A 46 -11.14 1.28 -2.28
C ARG A 46 -11.28 2.04 -0.97
N GLY A 47 -10.23 2.73 -0.53
CA GLY A 47 -10.24 3.50 0.71
C GLY A 47 -10.00 2.69 1.98
N THR A 48 -9.68 1.41 1.90
CA THR A 48 -9.24 0.61 3.06
C THR A 48 -7.82 1.00 3.44
N ILE A 49 -7.58 1.20 4.74
CA ILE A 49 -6.28 1.50 5.33
C ILE A 49 -5.95 0.36 6.30
N TYR A 50 -4.77 -0.22 6.16
CA TYR A 50 -4.26 -1.20 7.11
C TYR A 50 -3.37 -0.52 8.15
N THR A 51 -3.50 -0.98 9.38
CA THR A 51 -2.62 -0.68 10.52
C THR A 51 -1.74 -1.88 10.82
N GLU A 52 -0.66 -1.68 11.58
CA GLU A 52 0.19 -2.76 12.10
C GLU A 52 -0.60 -3.84 12.86
N SER A 53 -1.67 -3.45 13.56
CA SER A 53 -2.55 -4.39 14.27
C SER A 53 -3.47 -5.20 13.36
N SER A 54 -3.77 -4.71 12.17
CA SER A 54 -4.70 -5.35 11.22
C SER A 54 -4.00 -6.13 10.10
N ILE A 55 -2.73 -5.82 9.82
CA ILE A 55 -2.01 -6.39 8.68
C ILE A 55 -1.65 -7.86 8.87
N GLY A 56 -1.31 -8.28 10.09
CA GLY A 56 -1.02 -9.69 10.41
C GLY A 56 -2.20 -10.61 10.08
N PRO A 57 -3.40 -10.38 10.65
CA PRO A 57 -4.60 -11.13 10.30
C PRO A 57 -4.94 -11.11 8.80
N ALA A 58 -4.66 -9.99 8.10
CA ALA A 58 -4.88 -9.89 6.66
C ALA A 58 -3.92 -10.77 5.85
N LEU A 59 -2.64 -10.84 6.25
CA LEU A 59 -1.65 -11.75 5.66
C LEU A 59 -2.04 -13.22 5.86
N ASP A 60 -2.51 -13.59 7.05
CA ASP A 60 -2.96 -14.95 7.33
C ASP A 60 -4.12 -15.35 6.42
N LEU A 61 -5.11 -14.46 6.25
CA LEU A 61 -6.23 -14.70 5.35
C LEU A 61 -5.77 -14.80 3.89
N ARG A 62 -4.81 -13.97 3.46
CA ARG A 62 -4.20 -14.08 2.12
C ARG A 62 -3.51 -15.43 1.92
N TYR A 63 -2.76 -15.89 2.91
CA TYR A 63 -2.08 -17.18 2.87
C TYR A 63 -3.08 -18.35 2.76
N LEU A 64 -4.13 -18.33 3.59
CA LEU A 64 -5.20 -19.33 3.53
C LEU A 64 -5.90 -19.33 2.17
N ALA A 65 -6.21 -18.16 1.62
CA ALA A 65 -6.80 -18.03 0.28
C ALA A 65 -5.87 -18.55 -0.82
N ALA A 66 -4.55 -18.37 -0.68
CA ALA A 66 -3.56 -18.92 -1.62
C ALA A 66 -3.49 -20.45 -1.54
N LYS A 67 -3.57 -21.02 -0.33
CA LYS A 67 -3.62 -22.46 -0.10
C LYS A 67 -4.88 -23.10 -0.67
N GLU A 68 -6.04 -22.44 -0.58
CA GLU A 68 -7.26 -22.95 -1.21
C GLU A 68 -7.18 -22.87 -2.74
N ARG A 69 -6.58 -21.80 -3.30
CA ARG A 69 -6.32 -21.70 -4.74
C ARG A 69 -5.42 -22.81 -5.26
N SER A 70 -4.35 -23.18 -4.54
CA SER A 70 -3.48 -24.30 -4.95
C SER A 70 -4.19 -25.66 -4.91
N ARG A 71 -5.28 -25.78 -4.14
CA ARG A 71 -6.20 -26.92 -4.13
C ARG A 71 -7.31 -26.84 -5.20
N GLY A 72 -7.23 -25.86 -6.10
CA GLY A 72 -8.24 -25.63 -7.15
C GLY A 72 -9.54 -24.98 -6.66
N ARG A 73 -9.59 -24.52 -5.40
CA ARG A 73 -10.75 -23.83 -4.82
C ARG A 73 -10.55 -22.32 -4.93
N TYR A 74 -11.24 -21.72 -5.90
CA TYR A 74 -11.20 -20.28 -6.12
C TYR A 74 -12.35 -19.60 -5.38
N GLY A 75 -12.02 -18.56 -4.61
CA GLY A 75 -13.03 -17.67 -4.04
C GLY A 75 -13.70 -16.80 -5.11
N LYS A 76 -14.73 -16.06 -4.71
CA LYS A 76 -15.25 -14.97 -5.55
C LYS A 76 -14.12 -13.95 -5.75
N GLY A 77 -13.88 -13.55 -7.00
CA GLY A 77 -12.92 -12.49 -7.32
C GLY A 77 -13.28 -11.16 -6.65
N THR A 78 -12.40 -10.19 -6.75
CA THR A 78 -12.68 -8.82 -6.27
C THR A 78 -13.98 -8.33 -6.88
N LYS A 79 -14.85 -7.74 -6.05
CA LYS A 79 -16.09 -7.11 -6.52
C LYS A 79 -15.76 -6.06 -7.59
N ARG A 80 -16.73 -5.74 -8.47
CA ARG A 80 -16.55 -4.60 -9.38
C ARG A 80 -16.29 -3.33 -8.59
N PHE A 81 -15.44 -2.47 -9.13
CA PHE A 81 -15.20 -1.15 -8.56
C PHE A 81 -16.43 -0.27 -8.77
N THR A 82 -16.86 0.46 -7.74
CA THR A 82 -18.08 1.27 -7.72
C THR A 82 -17.77 2.76 -7.56
N ALA A 83 -18.77 3.61 -7.78
CA ALA A 83 -18.66 5.04 -7.48
C ALA A 83 -18.45 5.29 -5.98
N GLU A 84 -19.09 4.48 -5.13
CA GLU A 84 -18.92 4.50 -3.68
C GLU A 84 -17.46 4.19 -3.29
N ASP A 85 -16.81 3.18 -3.89
CA ASP A 85 -15.39 2.90 -3.64
C ASP A 85 -14.50 4.13 -3.91
N ARG A 86 -14.80 4.88 -4.98
CA ARG A 86 -14.08 6.11 -5.36
C ARG A 86 -14.28 7.22 -4.34
N GLU A 87 -15.50 7.41 -3.86
CA GLU A 87 -15.83 8.39 -2.82
C GLU A 87 -15.15 8.04 -1.50
N HIS A 88 -15.18 6.76 -1.12
CA HIS A 88 -14.47 6.23 0.05
C HIS A 88 -12.96 6.46 -0.03
N PHE A 89 -12.35 6.17 -1.18
CA PHE A 89 -10.94 6.46 -1.42
C PHE A 89 -10.62 7.94 -1.28
N ALA A 90 -11.38 8.81 -1.94
CA ALA A 90 -11.14 10.25 -1.91
C ALA A 90 -11.23 10.81 -0.48
N ARG A 91 -12.24 10.37 0.28
CA ARG A 91 -12.40 10.76 1.69
C ARG A 91 -11.25 10.25 2.55
N ALA A 92 -10.89 8.98 2.43
CA ALA A 92 -9.78 8.39 3.19
C ALA A 92 -8.45 9.12 2.92
N LEU A 93 -8.15 9.40 1.65
CA LEU A 93 -6.95 10.12 1.24
C LEU A 93 -6.96 11.56 1.81
N ALA A 94 -8.07 12.28 1.70
CA ALA A 94 -8.20 13.63 2.24
C ALA A 94 -7.97 13.66 3.77
N GLU A 95 -8.57 12.72 4.52
CA GLU A 95 -8.37 12.59 5.96
C GLU A 95 -6.89 12.32 6.32
N MET A 96 -6.20 11.49 5.53
CA MET A 96 -4.77 11.21 5.74
C MET A 96 -3.92 12.46 5.50
N LEU A 97 -4.16 13.18 4.40
CA LEU A 97 -3.42 14.41 4.06
C LEU A 97 -3.64 15.50 5.12
N SER A 98 -4.89 15.74 5.55
CA SER A 98 -5.17 16.73 6.60
C SER A 98 -4.49 16.39 7.93
N LYS A 99 -4.41 15.10 8.30
CA LYS A 99 -3.67 14.66 9.49
C LYS A 99 -2.16 14.90 9.37
N MET A 100 -1.60 14.83 8.16
CA MET A 100 -0.18 15.11 7.91
C MET A 100 0.14 16.60 7.98
N GLU A 101 -0.75 17.45 7.44
CA GLU A 101 -0.63 18.92 7.53
C GLU A 101 -0.60 19.39 9.00
N GLN A 102 -1.51 18.87 9.83
CA GLN A 102 -1.58 19.23 11.26
C GLN A 102 -0.33 18.82 12.06
N LYS A 103 0.38 17.78 11.62
CA LYS A 103 1.61 17.31 12.26
C LYS A 103 2.85 18.12 11.84
N GLY A 104 2.72 19.13 10.97
CA GLY A 104 3.81 19.99 10.53
C GLY A 104 4.93 19.26 9.75
N CYS A 105 4.66 18.03 9.26
CA CYS A 105 5.66 17.18 8.63
C CYS A 105 5.54 17.25 7.10
N PHE A 106 5.81 18.40 6.49
CA PHE A 106 5.96 18.49 5.04
C PHE A 106 7.45 18.59 4.70
N ARG A 107 8.12 17.44 4.60
CA ARG A 107 9.49 17.36 4.10
C ARG A 107 9.46 17.30 2.58
N GLY A 108 9.73 18.43 1.92
CA GLY A 108 9.99 18.45 0.48
C GLY A 108 11.23 17.61 0.17
N ARG A 109 11.09 16.59 -0.68
CA ARG A 109 12.24 15.80 -1.16
C ARG A 109 13.00 16.61 -2.22
N ASN A 110 14.24 16.99 -1.93
CA ASN A 110 15.19 17.43 -2.95
C ASN A 110 15.76 16.19 -3.63
N ASN A 111 15.38 15.96 -4.90
CA ASN A 111 15.78 14.78 -5.68
C ASN A 111 17.19 14.92 -6.33
N SER A 112 18.11 15.68 -5.75
CA SER A 112 19.40 16.00 -6.39
C SER A 112 20.58 15.07 -6.07
N GLU A 113 20.43 14.05 -5.23
CA GLU A 113 21.58 13.26 -4.73
C GLU A 113 21.56 11.75 -5.05
N ARG A 114 20.64 11.25 -5.89
CA ARG A 114 20.45 9.79 -6.08
C ARG A 114 20.62 9.29 -7.52
N GLU A 115 21.63 9.79 -8.24
CA GLU A 115 22.05 9.24 -9.56
C GLU A 115 23.37 8.45 -9.54
N ASN A 116 23.97 8.16 -8.38
CA ASN A 116 25.18 7.33 -8.33
C ASN A 116 25.15 6.34 -7.18
N GLN A 117 24.57 5.16 -7.42
CA GLN A 117 24.98 3.87 -6.85
C GLN A 117 24.28 2.70 -7.56
#